data_AF-A0AAU4YTW8-F1
#
_entry.id   AF-A0AAU4YTW8-F1
#
_cell.length_a   1.000
_cell.length_b   1.000
_cell.length_c   1.000
_cell.angle_alpha   90.00
_cell.angle_beta   90.00
_cell.angle_gamma   90.00
#
_symmetry.space_group_name_H-M   'P 1'
#
loop_
_entity.id
_entity.type
_entity.pdbx_description
1 polymer ?
#
loop_
_entity_poly.entity_id
_entity_poly.type
_entity_poly.pdbx_seq_one_letter_code
_entity_poly.pdbx_strand_id
1 'polypeptide(L)'
;MNKHHEPTGPADDDQQQITLRGPAELADALPYMLGFHPTDSIVLVALHGDRGRFGGRLRLGIPDSPHEWLPVAQHLAECLIEGSERRGTRPDGIVVFLCRDPADGETGRAVMERLRPLAQWLRTSCGALDVPVQEALCISGGRFWSYSCPDSRCCPAEGTAMAMPGTSVMAAAAAYAGIQVRGSLREMEARLEPLRTPAAADQERALDSAGASLVPRILHGGSKEEVGAETLRLARRLMKRLGDRATLGVGPSTADAGDDKLISHDEAAAVILGLQDRETRDLAAAWMEGPQAHRALRLWRALARRCVGPYGEHAAAPLSLAGWVSWSTGDEPGARVALSLALRVDPEYVFARLLHQACNEGLDPEDLRRCLRTQNVDGAADAGGPRAATPEAPAQTPAGSGASGAAGPPECTATRAGSRRPRSRPRTARPADGRKSPASDPGVPRARSRARSTRRSGERDAGSR
;
A
#
# COMPACT_ATOMS: atom_id res chain seq x y z
N MET A 1 31.44 46.10 34.96
CA MET A 1 30.64 46.76 33.90
C MET A 1 30.68 45.88 32.67
N ASN A 2 29.80 44.90 32.52
CA ASN A 2 28.46 44.99 31.91
C ASN A 2 28.42 45.75 30.59
N LYS A 3 28.25 45.01 29.50
CA LYS A 3 27.16 45.22 28.53
C LYS A 3 26.87 43.91 27.79
N HIS A 4 25.69 43.37 28.06
CA HIS A 4 25.07 42.24 27.39
C HIS A 4 24.72 42.59 25.94
N HIS A 5 24.84 41.63 25.04
CA HIS A 5 24.07 41.60 23.79
C HIS A 5 23.44 40.21 23.68
N GLU A 6 22.12 40.15 23.90
CA GLU A 6 21.29 39.00 23.56
C GLU A 6 21.36 38.75 22.05
N PRO A 7 21.43 37.49 21.58
CA PRO A 7 21.17 37.20 20.20
C PRO A 7 19.65 37.17 20.01
N THR A 8 19.10 38.28 19.48
CA THR A 8 17.81 38.26 18.78
C THR A 8 17.89 37.18 17.70
N GLY A 9 17.09 36.12 17.84
CA GLY A 9 17.09 34.99 16.93
C GLY A 9 16.76 35.41 15.49
N PRO A 10 17.39 34.79 14.47
CA PRO A 10 17.12 35.13 13.09
C PRO A 10 15.93 34.34 12.51
N ALA A 11 15.10 35.09 11.77
CA ALA A 11 14.32 34.70 10.60
C ALA A 11 13.31 33.55 10.74
N ASP A 12 12.05 33.97 10.86
CA ASP A 12 10.87 33.28 10.33
C ASP A 12 11.20 32.74 8.91
N ASP A 13 11.17 31.43 8.76
CA ASP A 13 11.44 30.73 7.51
C ASP A 13 10.41 31.21 6.47
N ASP A 14 10.90 31.70 5.33
CA ASP A 14 10.13 32.26 4.20
C ASP A 14 9.37 31.16 3.43
N GLN A 15 8.76 30.22 4.17
CA GLN A 15 7.87 29.21 3.65
C GLN A 15 6.56 29.91 3.30
N GLN A 16 6.24 29.98 2.00
CA GLN A 16 4.95 30.46 1.52
C GLN A 16 3.80 29.72 2.25
N GLN A 17 3.18 30.41 3.22
CA GLN A 17 2.04 29.89 3.97
C GLN A 17 0.77 30.12 3.16
N ILE A 18 0.19 29.04 2.64
CA ILE A 18 -1.11 29.09 1.95
C ILE A 18 -2.20 28.94 3.01
N THR A 19 -3.07 29.95 3.11
CA THR A 19 -4.23 29.91 4.00
C THR A 19 -5.46 29.48 3.20
N LEU A 20 -6.11 28.39 3.60
CA LEU A 20 -7.36 27.93 3.01
C LEU A 20 -8.54 28.49 3.81
N ARG A 21 -9.42 29.24 3.15
CA ARG A 21 -10.47 30.06 3.79
C ARG A 21 -11.86 29.46 3.73
N GLY A 22 -12.04 28.30 3.10
CA GLY A 22 -13.35 27.67 2.99
C GLY A 22 -13.35 26.26 2.39
N PRO A 23 -14.53 25.62 2.34
CA PRO A 23 -14.68 24.23 1.93
C PRO A 23 -14.27 23.97 0.47
N ALA A 24 -14.47 24.94 -0.43
CA ALA A 24 -14.03 24.84 -1.82
C ALA A 24 -12.51 24.72 -1.92
N GLU A 25 -11.78 25.57 -1.18
CA GLU A 25 -10.32 25.57 -1.15
C GLU A 25 -9.77 24.32 -0.46
N LEU A 26 -10.46 23.81 0.58
CA LEU A 26 -10.12 22.53 1.21
C LEU A 26 -10.27 21.35 0.24
N ALA A 27 -11.40 21.26 -0.47
CA ALA A 27 -11.66 20.19 -1.43
C ALA A 27 -10.61 20.21 -2.57
N ASP A 28 -10.27 21.39 -3.06
CA ASP A 28 -9.31 21.57 -4.13
C ASP A 28 -7.85 21.34 -3.68
N ALA A 29 -7.54 21.59 -2.40
CA ALA A 29 -6.20 21.34 -1.87
C ALA A 29 -5.88 19.85 -1.63
N LEU A 30 -6.91 19.02 -1.43
CA LEU A 30 -6.77 17.62 -1.03
C LEU A 30 -5.82 16.81 -1.93
N PRO A 31 -5.89 16.87 -3.29
CA PRO A 31 -5.00 16.08 -4.14
C PRO A 31 -3.53 16.47 -3.99
N TYR A 32 -3.24 17.75 -3.74
CA TYR A 32 -1.88 18.25 -3.54
C TYR A 32 -1.32 17.84 -2.19
N MET A 33 -2.17 17.69 -1.17
CA MET A 33 -1.77 17.16 0.15
C MET A 33 -1.43 15.67 0.13
N LEU A 34 -2.00 14.92 -0.83
CA LEU A 34 -1.81 13.47 -0.96
C LEU A 34 -0.84 13.08 -2.09
N GLY A 35 -0.61 13.95 -3.08
CA GLY A 35 0.15 13.65 -4.30
C GLY A 35 -0.64 12.88 -5.36
N PHE A 36 -1.95 12.67 -5.16
CA PHE A 36 -2.86 12.01 -6.09
C PHE A 36 -4.31 12.38 -5.76
N HIS A 37 -5.24 12.18 -6.69
CA HIS A 37 -6.66 12.36 -6.44
C HIS A 37 -7.23 11.13 -5.72
N PRO A 38 -7.70 11.25 -4.47
CA PRO A 38 -8.27 10.12 -3.75
C PRO A 38 -9.59 9.69 -4.40
N THR A 39 -9.77 8.37 -4.54
CA THR A 39 -11.02 7.75 -4.99
C THR A 39 -11.38 6.67 -3.98
N ASP A 40 -12.67 6.44 -3.71
CA ASP A 40 -13.17 5.48 -2.72
C ASP A 40 -12.44 5.54 -1.37
N SER A 41 -12.19 6.76 -0.86
CA SER A 41 -11.31 6.98 0.29
C SER A 41 -11.92 7.90 1.34
N ILE A 42 -11.67 7.56 2.60
CA ILE A 42 -11.82 8.40 3.78
C ILE A 42 -10.47 9.07 4.04
N VAL A 43 -10.44 10.39 4.18
CA VAL A 43 -9.22 11.13 4.56
C VAL A 43 -9.52 12.00 5.77
N LEU A 44 -8.72 11.86 6.82
CA LEU A 44 -8.76 12.75 7.98
C LEU A 44 -7.47 13.57 8.00
N VAL A 45 -7.60 14.85 8.28
CA VAL A 45 -6.47 15.77 8.43
C VAL A 45 -6.59 16.48 9.77
N ALA A 46 -5.59 16.30 10.62
CA ALA A 46 -5.49 16.99 11.90
C ALA A 46 -5.10 18.46 11.71
N LEU A 47 -5.70 19.35 12.51
CA LEU A 47 -5.41 20.77 12.58
C LEU A 47 -4.76 21.10 13.92
N HIS A 48 -3.73 21.95 13.91
CA HIS A 48 -2.99 22.35 15.11
C HIS A 48 -2.77 23.86 15.19
N GLY A 49 -2.83 24.39 16.41
CA GLY A 49 -2.67 25.80 16.76
C GLY A 49 -3.83 26.67 16.31
N ASP A 50 -3.80 27.94 16.74
CA ASP A 50 -4.87 28.92 16.52
C ASP A 50 -5.18 29.20 15.05
N ARG A 51 -4.23 28.94 14.15
CA ARG A 51 -4.38 29.12 12.70
C ARG A 51 -4.80 27.83 11.96
N GLY A 52 -5.03 26.72 12.68
CA GLY A 52 -5.45 25.45 12.10
C GLY A 52 -4.44 24.89 11.10
N ARG A 53 -3.16 24.82 11.46
CA ARG A 53 -2.11 24.28 10.58
C ARG A 53 -2.33 22.79 10.35
N PHE A 54 -2.25 22.35 9.10
CA PHE A 54 -2.33 20.92 8.79
C PHE A 54 -1.19 20.14 9.45
N GLY A 55 -1.55 19.09 10.18
CA GLY A 55 -0.63 18.15 10.79
C GLY A 55 -0.79 16.75 10.21
N GLY A 56 -0.94 15.76 11.09
CA GLY A 56 -1.10 14.35 10.73
C GLY A 56 -2.25 14.12 9.74
N ARG A 57 -2.03 13.19 8.81
CA ARG A 57 -3.01 12.78 7.79
C ARG A 57 -3.21 11.28 7.87
N LEU A 58 -4.45 10.83 7.77
CA LEU A 58 -4.80 9.42 7.71
C LEU A 58 -5.72 9.19 6.52
N ARG A 59 -5.45 8.13 5.74
CA ARG A 59 -6.28 7.74 4.60
C ARG A 59 -6.58 6.26 4.66
N LEU A 60 -7.85 5.90 4.49
CA LEU A 60 -8.34 4.54 4.38
C LEU A 60 -9.29 4.44 3.18
N GLY A 61 -9.41 3.26 2.56
CA GLY A 61 -10.51 3.00 1.64
C GLY A 61 -11.86 3.04 2.35
N ILE A 62 -12.92 3.49 1.68
CA ILE A 62 -14.29 3.44 2.22
C ILE A 62 -14.74 1.97 2.23
N PRO A 63 -15.06 1.37 3.39
CA PRO A 63 -15.55 0.00 3.45
C PRO A 63 -16.85 -0.17 2.67
N ASP A 64 -16.99 -1.29 1.96
CA ASP A 64 -18.19 -1.59 1.16
C ASP A 64 -19.41 -1.89 2.03
N SER A 65 -19.19 -2.53 3.18
CA SER A 65 -20.24 -2.89 4.13
C SER A 65 -20.55 -1.74 5.09
N PRO A 66 -21.79 -1.22 5.13
CA PRO A 66 -22.17 -0.18 6.09
C PRO A 66 -22.04 -0.59 7.56
N HIS A 67 -22.03 -1.90 7.85
CA HIS A 67 -21.83 -2.41 9.20
C HIS A 67 -20.43 -2.14 9.76
N GLU A 68 -19.43 -1.98 8.88
CA GLU A 68 -18.04 -1.71 9.26
C GLU A 68 -17.77 -0.22 9.49
N TRP A 69 -18.68 0.66 9.07
CA TRP A 69 -18.45 2.11 9.08
C TRP A 69 -18.22 2.69 10.47
N LEU A 70 -18.98 2.26 11.47
CA LEU A 70 -18.81 2.75 12.84
C LEU A 70 -17.48 2.28 13.47
N PRO A 71 -17.16 0.97 13.49
CA PRO A 71 -15.86 0.50 13.98
C PRO A 71 -14.67 1.18 13.29
N VAL A 72 -14.75 1.36 11.96
CA VAL A 72 -13.72 2.06 11.19
C VAL A 72 -13.63 3.53 11.57
N ALA A 73 -14.75 4.22 11.73
CA ALA A 73 -14.74 5.63 12.13
C ALA A 73 -14.12 5.85 13.51
N GLN A 74 -14.42 4.97 14.48
CA GLN A 74 -13.82 4.98 15.81
C GLN A 74 -12.31 4.78 15.73
N HIS A 75 -11.88 3.72 15.04
CA HIS A 75 -10.46 3.39 14.91
C HIS A 75 -9.65 4.49 14.20
N LEU A 76 -10.19 5.10 13.13
CA LEU A 76 -9.53 6.19 12.43
C LEU A 76 -9.37 7.43 13.31
N ALA A 77 -10.38 7.77 14.11
CA ALA A 77 -10.32 8.90 15.04
C ALA A 77 -9.24 8.67 16.11
N GLU A 78 -9.25 7.50 16.75
CA GLU A 78 -8.23 7.09 17.74
C GLU A 78 -6.82 7.15 17.15
N CYS A 79 -6.61 6.51 16.00
CA CYS A 79 -5.29 6.44 15.36
C CYS A 79 -4.72 7.82 15.02
N LEU A 80 -5.55 8.72 14.51
CA LEU A 80 -5.11 10.06 14.16
C LEU A 80 -4.75 10.90 15.40
N ILE A 81 -5.60 10.85 16.43
CA ILE A 81 -5.42 11.64 17.65
C ILE A 81 -4.22 11.13 18.44
N GLU A 82 -4.15 9.84 18.75
CA GLU A 82 -3.01 9.21 19.44
C GLU A 82 -1.71 9.36 18.64
N GLY A 83 -1.79 9.26 17.30
CA GLY A 83 -0.64 9.48 16.43
C GLY A 83 -0.14 10.92 16.48
N SER A 84 -1.03 11.90 16.61
CA SER A 84 -0.67 13.32 16.68
C SER A 84 -0.09 13.67 18.05
N GLU A 85 -0.66 13.15 19.14
CA GLU A 85 -0.12 13.31 20.50
C GLU A 85 1.30 12.76 20.63
N ARG A 86 1.56 11.58 20.07
CA ARG A 86 2.92 11.00 20.04
C ARG A 86 3.96 11.87 19.31
N ARG A 87 3.51 12.73 18.38
CA ARG A 87 4.37 13.63 17.60
C ARG A 87 4.43 15.06 18.14
N GLY A 88 3.71 15.37 19.21
CA GLY A 88 3.77 16.68 19.84
C GLY A 88 2.50 17.03 20.62
N THR A 89 1.54 17.63 19.93
CA THR A 89 0.31 18.16 20.54
C THR A 89 -0.91 17.41 20.04
N ARG A 90 -1.93 17.33 20.90
CA ARG A 90 -3.26 16.88 20.49
C ARG A 90 -3.80 17.81 19.39
N PRO A 91 -4.54 17.30 18.40
CA PRO A 91 -5.18 18.15 17.40
C PRO A 91 -6.26 19.05 18.02
N ASP A 92 -6.29 20.32 17.61
CA ASP A 92 -7.34 21.27 17.99
C ASP A 92 -8.63 21.07 17.16
N GLY A 93 -8.51 20.37 16.04
CA GLY A 93 -9.63 19.98 15.20
C GLY A 93 -9.24 19.03 14.08
N ILE A 94 -10.24 18.51 13.37
CA ILE A 94 -10.06 17.59 12.25
C ILE A 94 -10.89 18.07 11.05
N VAL A 95 -10.34 17.92 9.84
CA VAL A 95 -11.09 18.00 8.58
C VAL A 95 -11.26 16.59 8.03
N VAL A 96 -12.49 16.24 7.64
CA VAL A 96 -12.84 14.93 7.06
C VAL A 96 -13.17 15.11 5.58
N PHE A 97 -12.65 14.22 4.74
CA PHE A 97 -13.01 14.12 3.33
C PHE A 97 -13.48 12.69 3.03
N LEU A 98 -14.62 12.59 2.34
CA LEU A 98 -15.15 11.35 1.80
C LEU A 98 -15.14 11.48 0.27
N CYS A 99 -14.28 10.71 -0.38
CA CYS A 99 -14.08 10.78 -1.83
C CYS A 99 -14.60 9.51 -2.48
N ARG A 100 -15.63 9.61 -3.31
CA ARG A 100 -16.17 8.48 -4.08
C ARG A 100 -16.83 9.01 -5.34
N ASP A 101 -16.41 8.51 -6.48
CA ASP A 101 -17.06 8.85 -7.74
C ASP A 101 -18.38 8.09 -7.89
N PRO A 102 -19.39 8.69 -8.55
CA PRO A 102 -20.65 8.01 -8.80
C PRO A 102 -20.44 6.83 -9.75
N ALA A 103 -21.16 5.73 -9.51
CA ALA A 103 -21.27 4.64 -10.48
C ALA A 103 -22.03 5.11 -11.74
N ASP A 104 -21.97 4.32 -12.82
CA ASP A 104 -22.70 4.63 -14.05
C ASP A 104 -24.21 4.78 -13.78
N GLY A 105 -24.75 5.97 -14.09
CA GLY A 105 -26.15 6.31 -13.84
C GLY A 105 -26.46 6.78 -12.41
N GLU A 106 -25.49 6.77 -11.49
CA GLU A 106 -25.61 7.37 -10.16
C GLU A 106 -25.28 8.88 -10.24
N THR A 107 -25.89 9.69 -9.38
CA THR A 107 -25.52 11.11 -9.24
C THR A 107 -24.60 11.30 -8.05
N GLY A 108 -23.70 12.29 -8.09
CA GLY A 108 -22.85 12.60 -6.93
C GLY A 108 -23.65 12.93 -5.66
N ARG A 109 -24.86 13.48 -5.80
CA ARG A 109 -25.79 13.67 -4.68
C ARG A 109 -26.23 12.35 -4.04
N ALA A 110 -26.50 11.32 -4.82
CA ALA A 110 -26.87 10.01 -4.30
C ALA A 110 -25.70 9.38 -3.50
N VAL A 111 -24.47 9.54 -3.97
CA VAL A 111 -23.26 9.14 -3.23
C VAL A 111 -23.17 9.90 -1.90
N MET A 112 -23.36 11.22 -1.93
CA MET A 112 -23.31 12.06 -0.73
C MET A 112 -24.35 11.63 0.32
N GLU A 113 -25.60 11.37 -0.09
CA GLU A 113 -26.64 10.90 0.83
C GLU A 113 -26.32 9.51 1.39
N ARG A 114 -25.79 8.61 0.57
CA ARG A 114 -25.38 7.27 0.98
C ARG A 114 -24.24 7.30 2.01
N LEU A 115 -23.30 8.23 1.87
CA LEU A 115 -22.16 8.39 2.78
C LEU A 115 -22.47 9.25 4.01
N ARG A 116 -23.65 9.87 4.09
CA ARG A 116 -24.07 10.70 5.24
C ARG A 116 -23.93 10.00 6.60
N PRO A 117 -24.32 8.72 6.77
CA PRO A 117 -24.14 8.02 8.04
C PRO A 117 -22.66 7.87 8.43
N LEU A 118 -21.79 7.57 7.46
CA LEU A 118 -20.35 7.46 7.69
C LEU A 118 -19.75 8.81 8.13
N ALA A 119 -20.12 9.90 7.46
CA ALA A 119 -19.71 11.25 7.86
C ALA A 119 -20.14 11.57 9.30
N GLN A 120 -21.37 11.20 9.67
CA GLN A 120 -21.86 11.37 11.03
C GLN A 120 -21.05 10.55 12.04
N TRP A 121 -20.76 9.28 11.74
CA TRP A 121 -19.95 8.44 12.63
C TRP A 121 -18.53 8.97 12.83
N LEU A 122 -17.90 9.49 11.77
CA LEU A 122 -16.58 10.12 11.89
C LEU A 122 -16.62 11.35 12.79
N ARG A 123 -17.65 12.20 12.63
CA ARG A 123 -17.83 13.41 13.45
C ARG A 123 -18.06 13.07 14.92
N THR A 124 -18.96 12.13 15.21
CA THR A 124 -19.27 11.75 16.60
C THR A 124 -18.12 10.99 17.24
N SER A 125 -17.39 10.15 16.50
CA SER A 125 -16.22 9.43 17.03
C SER A 125 -15.07 10.38 17.39
N CYS A 126 -14.79 11.38 16.55
CA CYS A 126 -13.81 12.43 16.89
C CYS A 126 -14.28 13.28 18.08
N GLY A 127 -15.57 13.64 18.10
CA GLY A 127 -16.16 14.43 19.19
C GLY A 127 -16.19 13.68 20.53
N ALA A 128 -16.34 12.34 20.52
CA ALA A 128 -16.23 11.50 21.72
C ALA A 128 -14.80 11.49 22.31
N LEU A 129 -13.82 11.87 21.50
CA LEU A 129 -12.43 12.08 21.89
C LEU A 129 -12.14 13.58 22.02
N ASP A 130 -13.13 14.44 22.27
CA ASP A 130 -12.96 15.88 22.50
C ASP A 130 -12.18 16.64 21.40
N VAL A 131 -12.17 16.12 20.17
CA VAL A 131 -11.56 16.80 19.02
C VAL A 131 -12.65 17.12 17.99
N PRO A 132 -13.01 18.41 17.80
CA PRO A 132 -14.11 18.77 16.92
C PRO A 132 -13.73 18.57 15.44
N VAL A 133 -14.69 18.05 14.66
CA VAL A 133 -14.58 18.06 13.20
C VAL A 133 -15.05 19.41 12.69
N GLN A 134 -14.12 20.25 12.25
CA GLN A 134 -14.38 21.60 11.75
C GLN A 134 -15.14 21.57 10.43
N GLU A 135 -14.78 20.64 9.55
CA GLU A 135 -15.42 20.47 8.25
C GLU A 135 -15.42 19.00 7.84
N ALA A 136 -16.51 18.56 7.23
CA ALA A 136 -16.68 17.22 6.69
C ALA A 136 -17.23 17.31 5.27
N LEU A 137 -16.41 16.99 4.27
CA LEU A 137 -16.73 17.15 2.86
C LEU A 137 -16.98 15.80 2.19
N CYS A 138 -18.00 15.75 1.32
CA CYS A 138 -18.12 14.72 0.28
C CYS A 138 -17.59 15.29 -1.02
N ILE A 139 -16.71 14.56 -1.71
CA ILE A 139 -16.20 14.86 -3.05
C ILE A 139 -16.64 13.74 -3.98
N SER A 140 -17.43 14.08 -5.00
CA SER A 140 -18.00 13.10 -5.93
C SER A 140 -18.34 13.74 -7.27
N GLY A 141 -17.89 13.14 -8.38
CA GLY A 141 -18.30 13.57 -9.73
C GLY A 141 -17.91 15.01 -10.07
N GLY A 142 -16.73 15.45 -9.62
CA GLY A 142 -16.24 16.82 -9.84
C GLY A 142 -16.96 17.90 -9.03
N ARG A 143 -17.73 17.49 -8.01
CA ARG A 143 -18.47 18.39 -7.11
C ARG A 143 -18.16 18.08 -5.66
N PHE A 144 -18.40 19.05 -4.78
CA PHE A 144 -18.30 18.86 -3.35
C PHE A 144 -19.56 19.30 -2.59
N TRP A 145 -19.76 18.70 -1.42
CA TRP A 145 -20.80 19.03 -0.45
C TRP A 145 -20.19 19.08 0.95
N SER A 146 -20.65 19.99 1.81
CA SER A 146 -20.35 19.96 3.24
C SER A 146 -21.47 19.26 4.01
N TYR A 147 -21.11 18.36 4.92
CA TYR A 147 -22.03 17.78 5.91
C TYR A 147 -22.18 18.67 7.15
N SER A 148 -21.32 19.67 7.32
CA SER A 148 -21.31 20.59 8.48
C SER A 148 -22.10 21.87 8.23
N CYS A 149 -22.26 22.29 6.97
CA CYS A 149 -22.99 23.50 6.61
C CYS A 149 -24.48 23.21 6.32
N PRO A 150 -25.43 23.78 7.09
CA PRO A 150 -26.85 23.63 6.81
C PRO A 150 -27.40 24.67 5.81
N ASP A 151 -26.64 25.69 5.43
CA ASP A 151 -27.12 26.77 4.53
C ASP A 151 -27.17 26.29 3.08
N SER A 152 -28.37 26.23 2.51
CA SER A 152 -28.62 25.81 1.13
C SER A 152 -28.07 26.76 0.07
N ARG A 153 -27.75 28.01 0.43
CA ARG A 153 -27.09 28.98 -0.47
C ARG A 153 -25.59 28.74 -0.53
N CYS A 154 -25.00 28.28 0.57
CA CYS A 154 -23.58 27.92 0.65
C CYS A 154 -23.34 26.51 0.09
N CYS A 155 -24.24 25.58 0.40
CA CYS A 155 -24.20 24.18 -0.02
C CYS A 155 -25.48 23.79 -0.75
N PRO A 156 -25.56 24.06 -2.08
CA PRO A 156 -26.73 23.68 -2.88
C PRO A 156 -26.89 22.16 -2.92
N ALA A 157 -28.13 21.68 -3.05
CA ALA A 157 -28.42 20.24 -3.06
C ALA A 157 -27.70 19.49 -4.20
N GLU A 158 -27.47 20.16 -5.33
CA GLU A 158 -26.74 19.61 -6.49
C GLU A 158 -25.23 19.56 -6.31
N GLY A 159 -24.70 20.17 -5.23
CA GLY A 159 -23.27 20.28 -4.96
C GLY A 159 -22.60 21.40 -5.72
N THR A 160 -21.53 21.92 -5.15
CA THR A 160 -20.75 22.99 -5.75
C THR A 160 -19.69 22.41 -6.67
N ALA A 161 -19.59 22.93 -7.90
CA ALA A 161 -18.56 22.49 -8.84
C ALA A 161 -17.16 22.79 -8.29
N MET A 162 -16.26 21.83 -8.42
CA MET A 162 -14.85 22.05 -8.09
C MET A 162 -14.20 22.95 -9.14
N ALA A 163 -13.12 23.63 -8.73
CA ALA A 163 -12.30 24.37 -9.67
C ALA A 163 -11.71 23.43 -10.73
N MET A 164 -11.37 23.99 -11.89
CA MET A 164 -10.65 23.23 -12.90
C MET A 164 -9.31 22.78 -12.31
N PRO A 165 -8.93 21.48 -12.47
CA PRO A 165 -7.65 21.00 -11.97
C PRO A 165 -6.50 21.86 -12.49
N GLY A 166 -5.64 22.33 -11.59
CA GLY A 166 -4.49 23.15 -11.96
C GLY A 166 -4.71 24.67 -11.94
N THR A 167 -5.93 25.16 -11.72
CA THR A 167 -6.21 26.62 -11.79
C THR A 167 -6.20 27.34 -10.44
N SER A 168 -6.00 26.62 -9.33
CA SER A 168 -6.09 27.20 -7.99
C SER A 168 -4.76 27.74 -7.45
N VAL A 169 -4.85 28.51 -6.37
CA VAL A 169 -3.67 28.98 -5.62
C VAL A 169 -2.88 27.79 -5.08
N MET A 170 -3.56 26.75 -4.59
CA MET A 170 -2.90 25.54 -4.12
C MET A 170 -2.19 24.82 -5.27
N ALA A 171 -2.82 24.74 -6.45
CA ALA A 171 -2.20 24.15 -7.63
C ALA A 171 -0.92 24.89 -8.06
N ALA A 172 -0.97 26.22 -8.08
CA ALA A 172 0.17 27.05 -8.43
C ALA A 172 1.33 26.88 -7.43
N ALA A 173 1.02 26.87 -6.13
CA ALA A 173 2.02 26.68 -5.10
C ALA A 173 2.58 25.25 -5.08
N ALA A 174 1.75 24.23 -5.32
CA ALA A 174 2.19 22.86 -5.46
C ALA A 174 3.13 22.70 -6.66
N ALA A 175 2.83 23.33 -7.79
CA ALA A 175 3.73 23.35 -8.95
C ALA A 175 5.06 24.05 -8.64
N TYR A 176 5.03 25.18 -7.91
CA TYR A 176 6.25 25.87 -7.45
C TYR A 176 7.08 24.99 -6.51
N ALA A 177 6.43 24.23 -5.62
CA ALA A 177 7.06 23.28 -4.72
C ALA A 177 7.47 21.95 -5.39
N GLY A 178 7.26 21.79 -6.71
CA GLY A 178 7.60 20.58 -7.45
C GLY A 178 6.70 19.36 -7.14
N ILE A 179 5.56 19.56 -6.48
CA ILE A 179 4.59 18.51 -6.17
C ILE A 179 3.88 18.08 -7.46
N GLN A 180 3.99 16.80 -7.80
CA GLN A 180 3.32 16.21 -8.96
C GLN A 180 2.16 15.31 -8.55
N VAL A 181 0.96 15.63 -9.02
CA VAL A 181 -0.24 14.82 -8.77
C VAL A 181 -0.34 13.69 -9.79
N ARG A 182 -0.29 12.43 -9.35
CA ARG A 182 -0.10 11.23 -10.20
C ARG A 182 -1.37 10.69 -10.88
N GLY A 183 -2.40 11.52 -11.03
CA GLY A 183 -3.74 11.11 -11.48
C GLY A 183 -4.61 10.66 -10.32
N SER A 184 -5.57 9.78 -10.56
CA SER A 184 -6.44 9.21 -9.52
C SER A 184 -5.85 7.96 -8.89
N LEU A 185 -6.22 7.70 -7.64
CA LEU A 185 -5.85 6.47 -6.94
C LEU A 185 -6.29 5.23 -7.74
N ARG A 186 -7.51 5.27 -8.29
CA ARG A 186 -8.08 4.18 -9.08
C ARG A 186 -7.24 3.89 -10.33
N GLU A 187 -6.74 4.93 -11.02
CA GLU A 187 -5.83 4.76 -12.15
C GLU A 187 -4.49 4.18 -11.71
N MET A 188 -3.94 4.60 -10.57
CA MET A 188 -2.70 4.04 -10.04
C MET A 188 -2.83 2.55 -9.69
N GLU A 189 -3.94 2.15 -9.06
CA GLU A 189 -4.25 0.77 -8.73
C GLU A 189 -4.48 -0.08 -9.98
N ALA A 190 -5.26 0.42 -10.94
CA ALA A 190 -5.58 -0.29 -12.19
C ALA A 190 -4.33 -0.67 -13.00
N ARG A 191 -3.22 0.05 -12.84
CA ARG A 191 -1.94 -0.26 -13.49
C ARG A 191 -1.20 -1.45 -12.88
N LEU A 192 -1.61 -1.89 -11.70
CA LEU A 192 -0.99 -2.98 -10.93
C LEU A 192 -1.94 -4.17 -10.75
N GLU A 193 -3.25 -3.97 -10.90
CA GLU A 193 -4.25 -5.03 -10.79
C GLU A 193 -4.14 -6.11 -11.88
N PRO A 194 -4.48 -7.36 -11.57
CA PRO A 194 -4.49 -8.47 -12.53
C PRO A 194 -5.29 -8.18 -13.80
N LEU A 195 -4.80 -8.68 -14.94
CA LEU A 195 -5.47 -8.59 -16.23
C LEU A 195 -6.83 -9.29 -16.17
N ARG A 196 -7.89 -8.56 -16.54
CA ARG A 196 -9.25 -9.10 -16.69
C ARG A 196 -9.61 -9.44 -18.14
N THR A 197 -8.61 -9.46 -19.02
CA THR A 197 -8.77 -9.73 -20.46
C THR A 197 -8.72 -11.23 -20.78
N PRO A 198 -9.17 -11.69 -21.97
CA PRO A 198 -9.03 -13.09 -22.39
C PRO A 198 -7.60 -13.65 -22.30
N ALA A 199 -6.58 -12.79 -22.45
CA ALA A 199 -5.17 -13.15 -22.28
C ALA A 199 -4.82 -13.66 -20.86
N ALA A 200 -5.68 -13.44 -19.86
CA ALA A 200 -5.51 -14.00 -18.52
C ALA A 200 -5.55 -15.54 -18.54
N ALA A 201 -6.41 -16.14 -19.36
CA ALA A 201 -6.51 -17.60 -19.44
C ALA A 201 -5.26 -18.24 -20.08
N ASP A 202 -4.65 -17.57 -21.06
CA ASP A 202 -3.36 -18.00 -21.64
C ASP A 202 -2.22 -17.86 -20.61
N GLN A 203 -2.21 -16.76 -19.85
CA GLN A 203 -1.24 -16.54 -18.79
C GLN A 203 -1.35 -17.58 -17.67
N GLU A 204 -2.57 -17.96 -17.27
CA GLU A 204 -2.82 -18.99 -16.26
C GLU A 204 -2.25 -20.35 -16.71
N ARG A 205 -2.49 -20.75 -17.96
CA ARG A 205 -1.90 -21.98 -18.53
C ARG A 205 -0.37 -21.96 -18.54
N ALA A 206 0.23 -20.82 -18.85
CA ALA A 206 1.69 -20.66 -18.83
C ALA A 206 2.24 -20.75 -17.39
N LEU A 207 1.52 -20.22 -16.40
CA LEU A 207 1.87 -20.34 -14.98
C LEU A 207 1.80 -21.80 -14.51
N ASP A 208 0.78 -22.56 -14.91
CA ASP A 208 0.68 -23.98 -14.59
C ASP A 208 1.85 -24.80 -15.18
N SER A 209 2.17 -24.56 -16.45
CA SER A 209 3.27 -25.23 -17.16
C SER A 209 4.64 -24.88 -16.54
N ALA A 210 4.87 -23.60 -16.26
CA ALA A 210 6.08 -23.15 -15.60
C ALA A 210 6.17 -23.66 -14.16
N GLY A 211 5.06 -23.73 -13.44
CA GLY A 211 4.98 -24.30 -12.09
C GLY A 211 5.37 -25.77 -12.08
N ALA A 212 4.82 -26.56 -12.99
CA ALA A 212 5.13 -27.98 -13.13
C ALA A 212 6.61 -28.26 -13.44
N SER A 213 7.30 -27.34 -14.12
CA SER A 213 8.72 -27.48 -14.48
C SER A 213 9.69 -26.89 -13.46
N LEU A 214 9.37 -25.72 -12.88
CA LEU A 214 10.28 -24.99 -11.99
C LEU A 214 10.17 -25.40 -10.53
N VAL A 215 8.96 -25.72 -10.03
CA VAL A 215 8.76 -26.07 -8.60
C VAL A 215 9.57 -27.31 -8.19
N PRO A 216 9.63 -28.41 -8.99
CA PRO A 216 10.46 -29.56 -8.64
C PRO A 216 11.96 -29.22 -8.58
N ARG A 217 12.47 -28.38 -9.49
CA ARG A 217 13.88 -27.94 -9.53
C ARG A 217 14.25 -27.14 -8.28
N ILE A 218 13.36 -26.24 -7.86
CA ILE A 218 13.54 -25.38 -6.67
C ILE A 218 13.53 -26.22 -5.39
N LEU A 219 12.60 -27.17 -5.26
CA LEU A 219 12.39 -27.90 -4.00
C LEU A 219 13.28 -29.14 -3.82
N HIS A 220 13.68 -29.83 -4.91
CA HIS A 220 14.24 -31.18 -4.82
C HIS A 220 15.60 -31.39 -5.51
N GLY A 221 16.19 -30.35 -6.14
CA GLY A 221 17.28 -30.56 -7.11
C GLY A 221 18.61 -29.85 -6.90
N GLY A 222 18.82 -29.06 -5.83
CA GLY A 222 20.06 -28.27 -5.66
C GLY A 222 20.33 -27.28 -6.81
N SER A 223 19.32 -26.99 -7.64
CA SER A 223 19.38 -26.08 -8.79
C SER A 223 18.66 -24.77 -8.49
N LYS A 224 18.43 -24.47 -7.20
CA LYS A 224 17.76 -23.24 -6.75
C LYS A 224 18.54 -22.01 -7.22
N GLU A 225 19.85 -22.01 -7.04
CA GLU A 225 20.75 -20.93 -7.45
C GLU A 225 20.79 -20.79 -8.98
N GLU A 226 20.73 -21.92 -9.70
CA GLU A 226 20.69 -21.93 -11.17
C GLU A 226 19.37 -21.34 -11.69
N VAL A 227 18.23 -21.75 -11.12
CA VAL A 227 16.91 -21.19 -11.44
C VAL A 227 16.87 -19.70 -11.13
N GLY A 228 17.37 -19.28 -9.97
CA GLY A 228 17.48 -17.86 -9.62
C GLY A 228 18.32 -17.07 -10.63
N ALA A 229 19.47 -17.61 -11.04
CA ALA A 229 20.32 -17.01 -12.06
C ALA A 229 19.65 -16.95 -13.45
N GLU A 230 18.94 -18.01 -13.86
CA GLU A 230 18.13 -18.05 -15.08
C GLU A 230 17.03 -16.97 -15.06
N THR A 231 16.30 -16.86 -13.94
CA THR A 231 15.25 -15.85 -13.72
C THR A 231 15.80 -14.44 -13.81
N LEU A 232 16.91 -14.13 -13.14
CA LEU A 232 17.52 -12.80 -13.19
C LEU A 232 18.04 -12.47 -14.59
N ARG A 233 18.63 -13.43 -15.31
CA ARG A 233 19.06 -13.26 -16.72
C ARG A 233 17.86 -12.97 -17.62
N LEU A 234 16.75 -13.70 -17.45
CA LEU A 234 15.52 -13.47 -18.20
C LEU A 234 14.93 -12.08 -17.90
N ALA A 235 14.82 -11.72 -16.62
CA ALA A 235 14.33 -10.41 -16.21
C ALA A 235 15.17 -9.27 -16.78
N ARG A 236 16.51 -9.39 -16.80
CA ARG A 236 17.40 -8.40 -17.46
C ARG A 236 17.14 -8.27 -18.96
N ARG A 237 16.91 -9.38 -19.67
CA ARG A 237 16.54 -9.35 -21.10
C ARG A 237 15.21 -8.65 -21.32
N LEU A 238 14.21 -8.92 -20.48
CA LEU A 238 12.91 -8.27 -20.54
C LEU A 238 13.02 -6.76 -20.25
N MET A 239 13.77 -6.35 -19.22
CA MET A 239 14.02 -4.94 -18.93
C MET A 239 14.70 -4.22 -20.09
N LYS A 240 15.65 -4.87 -20.78
CA LYS A 240 16.28 -4.31 -21.99
C LYS A 240 15.25 -4.13 -23.11
N ARG A 241 14.46 -5.18 -23.40
CA ARG A 241 13.39 -5.15 -24.42
C ARG A 241 12.37 -4.05 -24.15
N LEU A 242 11.95 -3.88 -22.90
CA LEU A 242 11.05 -2.80 -22.48
C LEU A 242 11.72 -1.43 -22.64
N GLY A 243 12.99 -1.31 -22.24
CA GLY A 243 13.78 -0.10 -22.33
C GLY A 243 14.03 0.41 -23.75
N ASP A 244 14.06 -0.48 -24.74
CA ASP A 244 14.25 -0.13 -26.15
C ASP A 244 12.97 0.45 -26.78
N ARG A 245 11.79 0.25 -26.15
CA ARG A 245 10.53 0.86 -26.58
C ARG A 245 10.36 2.26 -26.01
N ALA A 246 10.17 3.23 -26.89
CA ALA A 246 9.78 4.59 -26.53
C ALA A 246 8.32 4.63 -26.00
N THR A 247 8.12 5.33 -24.89
CA THR A 247 6.80 5.56 -24.26
C THR A 247 6.44 7.04 -24.19
N LEU A 248 7.27 7.92 -24.77
CA LEU A 248 7.04 9.36 -24.78
C LEU A 248 5.73 9.70 -25.51
N GLY A 249 4.89 10.53 -24.90
CA GLY A 249 3.60 10.94 -25.46
C GLY A 249 2.49 9.87 -25.44
N VAL A 250 2.75 8.69 -24.87
CA VAL A 250 1.76 7.62 -24.72
C VAL A 250 1.15 7.69 -23.32
N GLY A 251 -0.18 7.67 -23.22
CA GLY A 251 -0.88 7.63 -21.94
C GLY A 251 -0.48 6.40 -21.10
N PRO A 252 -0.48 6.47 -19.75
CA PRO A 252 0.03 5.40 -18.88
C PRO A 252 -0.56 4.02 -19.19
N SER A 253 -1.89 3.92 -19.34
CA SER A 253 -2.59 2.66 -19.63
C SER A 253 -2.19 2.05 -20.97
N THR A 254 -1.97 2.87 -22.00
CA THR A 254 -1.54 2.41 -23.33
C THR A 254 -0.07 2.01 -23.33
N ALA A 255 0.77 2.69 -22.55
CA ALA A 255 2.15 2.30 -22.35
C ALA A 255 2.21 0.91 -21.69
N ASP A 256 1.46 0.73 -20.60
CA ASP A 256 1.33 -0.53 -19.86
C ASP A 256 0.79 -1.67 -20.74
N ALA A 257 -0.29 -1.43 -21.51
CA ALA A 257 -0.85 -2.43 -22.42
C ALA A 257 0.13 -2.83 -23.55
N GLY A 258 0.98 -1.92 -24.00
CA GLY A 258 2.02 -2.27 -24.97
C GLY A 258 3.21 -3.01 -24.35
N ASP A 259 3.53 -2.74 -23.07
CA ASP A 259 4.54 -3.49 -22.33
C ASP A 259 4.05 -4.93 -22.13
N ASP A 260 2.74 -5.07 -21.91
CA ASP A 260 2.10 -6.38 -21.84
C ASP A 260 2.14 -7.13 -23.18
N LYS A 261 2.27 -6.47 -24.33
CA LYS A 261 2.43 -7.19 -25.61
C LYS A 261 3.87 -7.64 -25.85
N LEU A 262 4.85 -7.08 -25.15
CA LEU A 262 6.28 -7.35 -25.35
C LEU A 262 6.80 -8.56 -24.56
N ILE A 263 6.05 -9.02 -23.56
CA ILE A 263 6.44 -10.10 -22.66
C ILE A 263 5.54 -11.30 -22.93
N SER A 264 6.12 -12.43 -23.34
CA SER A 264 5.33 -13.65 -23.57
C SER A 264 4.79 -14.22 -22.25
N HIS A 265 3.75 -15.03 -22.34
CA HIS A 265 3.15 -15.65 -21.16
C HIS A 265 4.12 -16.57 -20.42
N ASP A 266 4.91 -17.35 -21.16
CA ASP A 266 5.93 -18.25 -20.61
C ASP A 266 7.08 -17.48 -19.95
N GLU A 267 7.55 -16.40 -20.58
CA GLU A 267 8.60 -15.54 -20.02
C GLU A 267 8.13 -14.91 -18.70
N ALA A 268 6.89 -14.41 -18.65
CA ALA A 268 6.34 -13.85 -17.45
C ALA A 268 6.15 -14.89 -16.33
N ALA A 269 5.62 -16.06 -16.68
CA ALA A 269 5.40 -17.14 -15.71
C ALA A 269 6.71 -17.60 -15.06
N ALA A 270 7.77 -17.76 -15.85
CA ALA A 270 9.10 -18.14 -15.33
C ALA A 270 9.67 -17.10 -14.36
N VAL A 271 9.49 -15.79 -14.64
CA VAL A 271 9.96 -14.74 -13.72
C VAL A 271 9.09 -14.64 -12.47
N ILE A 272 7.76 -14.71 -12.60
CA ILE A 272 6.83 -14.65 -11.44
C ILE A 272 7.13 -15.78 -10.45
N LEU A 273 7.34 -17.00 -10.92
CA LEU A 273 7.64 -18.15 -10.07
C LEU A 273 9.06 -18.07 -9.50
N GLY A 274 10.05 -17.65 -10.28
CA GLY A 274 11.42 -17.47 -9.78
C GLY A 274 11.55 -16.37 -8.72
N LEU A 275 10.72 -15.32 -8.79
CA LEU A 275 10.67 -14.25 -7.77
C LEU A 275 10.08 -14.69 -6.43
N GLN A 276 9.50 -15.89 -6.34
CA GLN A 276 9.05 -16.43 -5.04
C GLN A 276 10.24 -16.84 -4.16
N ASP A 277 11.42 -17.07 -4.76
CA ASP A 277 12.65 -17.21 -4.00
C ASP A 277 13.13 -15.85 -3.44
N ARG A 278 13.40 -15.83 -2.14
CA ARG A 278 13.77 -14.61 -1.40
C ARG A 278 15.10 -14.03 -1.87
N GLU A 279 16.10 -14.87 -2.13
CA GLU A 279 17.42 -14.41 -2.59
C GLU A 279 17.33 -13.82 -4.00
N THR A 280 16.62 -14.50 -4.90
CA THR A 280 16.35 -14.01 -6.26
C THR A 280 15.62 -12.67 -6.24
N ARG A 281 14.60 -12.52 -5.38
CA ARG A 281 13.89 -11.26 -5.19
C ARG A 281 14.79 -10.16 -4.66
N ASP A 282 15.62 -10.45 -3.65
CA ASP A 282 16.48 -9.45 -3.02
C ASP A 282 17.57 -8.95 -3.99
N LEU A 283 18.10 -9.83 -4.84
CA LEU A 283 18.97 -9.45 -5.96
C LEU A 283 18.24 -8.59 -7.01
N ALA A 284 16.96 -8.87 -7.29
CA ALA A 284 16.14 -8.05 -8.18
C ALA A 284 15.81 -6.68 -7.55
N ALA A 285 15.73 -6.58 -6.22
CA ALA A 285 15.51 -5.34 -5.49
C ALA A 285 16.68 -4.34 -5.64
N ALA A 286 17.87 -4.81 -6.03
CA ALA A 286 19.01 -3.95 -6.37
C ALA A 286 18.80 -3.11 -7.65
N TRP A 287 17.76 -3.37 -8.43
CA TRP A 287 17.45 -2.60 -9.66
C TRP A 287 16.58 -1.37 -9.39
N MET A 288 16.83 -0.69 -8.28
CA MET A 288 16.05 0.46 -7.81
C MET A 288 16.64 1.84 -8.15
N GLU A 289 17.88 1.89 -8.60
CA GLU A 289 18.60 3.13 -8.93
C GLU A 289 19.00 3.23 -10.41
N GLY A 290 19.28 4.45 -10.85
CA GLY A 290 19.87 4.73 -12.15
C GLY A 290 18.96 4.45 -13.36
N PRO A 291 19.53 4.34 -14.57
CA PRO A 291 18.76 4.16 -15.81
C PRO A 291 17.92 2.88 -15.86
N GLN A 292 18.25 1.90 -15.01
CA GLN A 292 17.53 0.62 -14.92
C GLN A 292 16.26 0.69 -14.06
N ALA A 293 16.16 1.63 -13.12
CA ALA A 293 15.01 1.74 -12.21
C ALA A 293 13.68 1.87 -12.97
N HIS A 294 13.61 2.76 -13.96
CA HIS A 294 12.40 2.94 -14.76
C HIS A 294 12.01 1.68 -15.55
N ARG A 295 13.01 0.94 -16.05
CA ARG A 295 12.80 -0.32 -16.80
C ARG A 295 12.33 -1.45 -15.86
N ALA A 296 12.91 -1.52 -14.67
CA ALA A 296 12.53 -2.46 -13.63
C ALA A 296 11.08 -2.21 -13.19
N LEU A 297 10.69 -0.95 -12.92
CA LEU A 297 9.32 -0.60 -12.57
C LEU A 297 8.30 -1.01 -13.64
N ARG A 298 8.63 -0.84 -14.92
CA ARG A 298 7.78 -1.31 -16.04
C ARG A 298 7.63 -2.82 -16.05
N LEU A 299 8.72 -3.56 -15.82
CA LEU A 299 8.68 -5.02 -15.70
C LEU A 299 7.81 -5.46 -14.52
N TRP A 300 8.03 -4.90 -13.33
CA TRP A 300 7.30 -5.26 -12.12
C TRP A 300 5.80 -4.99 -12.23
N ARG A 301 5.41 -3.87 -12.84
CA ARG A 301 4.02 -3.60 -13.21
C ARG A 301 3.44 -4.67 -14.13
N ALA A 302 4.13 -4.99 -15.22
CA ALA A 302 3.68 -5.97 -16.20
C ALA A 302 3.57 -7.39 -15.61
N LEU A 303 4.44 -7.76 -14.67
CA LEU A 303 4.39 -9.05 -13.97
C LEU A 303 3.28 -9.08 -12.90
N ALA A 304 3.09 -7.99 -12.14
CA ALA A 304 1.99 -7.90 -11.16
C ALA A 304 0.63 -8.09 -11.84
N ARG A 305 0.40 -7.42 -12.98
CA ARG A 305 -0.84 -7.59 -13.77
C ARG A 305 -1.02 -9.01 -14.32
N ARG A 306 0.04 -9.80 -14.45
CA ARG A 306 -0.01 -11.19 -14.97
C ARG A 306 -0.20 -12.26 -13.89
N CYS A 307 -0.22 -11.87 -12.63
CA CYS A 307 -0.56 -12.78 -11.54
C CYS A 307 -2.08 -12.94 -11.51
N VAL A 308 -2.59 -13.90 -12.27
CA VAL A 308 -4.02 -14.13 -12.52
C VAL A 308 -4.51 -15.43 -11.90
N GLY A 309 -5.83 -15.51 -11.67
CA GLY A 309 -6.49 -16.73 -11.18
C GLY A 309 -5.93 -17.21 -9.83
N PRO A 310 -5.57 -18.50 -9.68
CA PRO A 310 -5.05 -19.05 -8.43
C PRO A 310 -3.67 -18.51 -8.05
N TYR A 311 -2.95 -17.88 -8.99
CA TYR A 311 -1.64 -17.29 -8.75
C TYR A 311 -1.69 -15.84 -8.27
N GLY A 312 -2.85 -15.32 -7.87
CA GLY A 312 -2.99 -13.96 -7.35
C GLY A 312 -2.03 -13.65 -6.19
N GLU A 313 -1.80 -14.61 -5.29
CA GLU A 313 -0.86 -14.48 -4.17
C GLU A 313 0.59 -14.19 -4.61
N HIS A 314 0.98 -14.68 -5.79
CA HIS A 314 2.33 -14.49 -6.33
C HIS A 314 2.59 -13.03 -6.73
N ALA A 315 1.55 -12.19 -6.80
CA ALA A 315 1.66 -10.76 -7.05
C ALA A 315 2.38 -10.01 -5.93
N ALA A 316 2.40 -10.53 -4.70
CA ALA A 316 3.01 -9.85 -3.56
C ALA A 316 4.49 -9.48 -3.81
N ALA A 317 5.26 -10.36 -4.44
CA ALA A 317 6.66 -10.12 -4.81
C ALA A 317 6.83 -8.97 -5.84
N PRO A 318 6.24 -9.03 -7.05
CA PRO A 318 6.38 -7.94 -8.03
C PRO A 318 5.74 -6.63 -7.56
N LEU A 319 4.64 -6.66 -6.79
CA LEU A 319 4.04 -5.46 -6.21
C LEU A 319 4.98 -4.80 -5.19
N SER A 320 5.64 -5.59 -4.34
CA SER A 320 6.63 -5.07 -3.39
C SER A 320 7.84 -4.46 -4.08
N LEU A 321 8.34 -5.10 -5.14
CA LEU A 321 9.44 -4.57 -5.95
C LEU A 321 9.04 -3.29 -6.70
N ALA A 322 7.82 -3.24 -7.24
CA ALA A 322 7.30 -2.01 -7.84
C ALA A 322 7.23 -0.87 -6.81
N GLY A 323 6.75 -1.17 -5.61
CA GLY A 323 6.70 -0.20 -4.51
C GLY A 323 8.08 0.30 -4.09
N TRP A 324 9.05 -0.62 -3.97
CA TRP A 324 10.43 -0.28 -3.65
C TRP A 324 11.09 0.63 -4.69
N VAL A 325 10.91 0.33 -5.98
CA VAL A 325 11.47 1.14 -7.07
C VAL A 325 10.77 2.50 -7.17
N SER A 326 9.45 2.56 -6.98
CA SER A 326 8.70 3.83 -6.93
C SER A 326 9.21 4.71 -5.79
N TRP A 327 9.39 4.16 -4.59
CA TRP A 327 9.90 4.93 -3.46
C TRP A 327 11.33 5.39 -3.70
N SER A 328 12.16 4.51 -4.24
CA SER A 328 13.55 4.80 -4.62
C SER A 328 13.68 5.79 -5.78
N THR A 329 12.62 6.10 -6.52
CA THR A 329 12.66 7.09 -7.61
C THR A 329 11.95 8.39 -7.25
N GLY A 330 11.53 8.55 -5.97
CA GLY A 330 10.82 9.73 -5.47
C GLY A 330 9.32 9.72 -5.76
N ASP A 331 8.76 8.60 -6.23
CA ASP A 331 7.31 8.41 -6.37
C ASP A 331 6.71 7.76 -5.12
N GLU A 332 6.64 8.54 -4.03
CA GLU A 332 6.07 8.07 -2.76
C GLU A 332 4.59 7.65 -2.89
N PRO A 333 3.70 8.38 -3.59
CA PRO A 333 2.33 7.93 -3.79
C PRO A 333 2.26 6.58 -4.49
N GLY A 334 3.01 6.42 -5.58
CA GLY A 334 3.09 5.14 -6.32
C GLY A 334 3.59 4.00 -5.45
N ALA A 335 4.58 4.28 -4.59
CA ALA A 335 5.12 3.30 -3.65
C ALA A 335 4.06 2.80 -2.67
N ARG A 336 3.36 3.73 -2.00
CA ARG A 336 2.32 3.40 -1.01
C ARG A 336 1.19 2.60 -1.64
N VAL A 337 0.76 2.95 -2.86
CA VAL A 337 -0.28 2.19 -3.58
C VAL A 337 0.18 0.77 -3.90
N ALA A 338 1.39 0.61 -4.44
CA ALA A 338 1.92 -0.72 -4.77
C ALA A 338 2.12 -1.61 -3.53
N LEU A 339 2.63 -1.05 -2.43
CA LEU A 339 2.82 -1.77 -1.17
C LEU A 339 1.48 -2.10 -0.50
N SER A 340 0.49 -1.19 -0.55
CA SER A 340 -0.86 -1.47 -0.06
C SER A 340 -1.53 -2.59 -0.85
N LEU A 341 -1.34 -2.63 -2.18
CA LEU A 341 -1.79 -3.75 -3.02
C LEU A 341 -1.10 -5.06 -2.64
N ALA A 342 0.21 -5.04 -2.41
CA ALA A 342 0.95 -6.23 -1.97
C ALA A 342 0.39 -6.79 -0.64
N LEU A 343 0.09 -5.91 0.33
CA LEU A 343 -0.46 -6.31 1.63
C LEU A 343 -1.94 -6.74 1.57
N ARG A 344 -2.71 -6.28 0.57
CA ARG A 344 -4.05 -6.83 0.30
C ARG A 344 -3.98 -8.26 -0.23
N VAL A 345 -2.95 -8.57 -1.02
CA VAL A 345 -2.72 -9.90 -1.58
C VAL A 345 -2.19 -10.85 -0.51
N ASP A 346 -1.15 -10.46 0.23
CA ASP A 346 -0.60 -11.21 1.35
C ASP A 346 -0.28 -10.25 2.53
N PRO A 347 -1.12 -10.21 3.56
CA PRO A 347 -0.93 -9.35 4.73
C PRO A 347 0.36 -9.65 5.51
N GLU A 348 0.88 -10.87 5.44
CA GLU A 348 2.07 -11.32 6.18
C GLU A 348 3.36 -11.23 5.35
N TYR A 349 3.29 -10.68 4.12
CA TYR A 349 4.46 -10.52 3.27
C TYR A 349 5.46 -9.52 3.88
N VAL A 350 6.44 -10.05 4.61
CA VAL A 350 7.38 -9.28 5.47
C VAL A 350 8.05 -8.13 4.71
N PHE A 351 8.45 -8.35 3.45
CA PHE A 351 9.13 -7.33 2.66
C PHE A 351 8.20 -6.14 2.35
N ALA A 352 6.93 -6.41 2.00
CA ALA A 352 5.92 -5.36 1.81
C ALA A 352 5.65 -4.61 3.13
N ARG A 353 5.51 -5.34 4.25
CA ARG A 353 5.23 -4.74 5.57
C ARG A 353 6.32 -3.76 6.00
N LEU A 354 7.58 -4.18 5.89
CA LEU A 354 8.73 -3.35 6.27
C LEU A 354 8.84 -2.10 5.40
N LEU A 355 8.71 -2.24 4.08
CA LEU A 355 8.74 -1.11 3.17
C LEU A 355 7.55 -0.17 3.36
N HIS A 356 6.36 -0.71 3.61
CA HIS A 356 5.16 0.08 3.84
C HIS A 356 5.25 0.87 5.15
N GLN A 357 5.76 0.24 6.22
CA GLN A 357 6.03 0.92 7.48
C GLN A 357 7.07 2.02 7.31
N ALA A 358 8.21 1.71 6.70
CA ALA A 358 9.30 2.67 6.47
C ALA A 358 8.84 3.89 5.66
N CYS A 359 8.04 3.66 4.61
CA CYS A 359 7.47 4.73 3.78
C CYS A 359 6.44 5.60 4.55
N ASN A 360 5.70 5.02 5.50
CA ASN A 360 4.73 5.74 6.32
C ASN A 360 5.37 6.52 7.49
N GLU A 361 6.52 6.03 7.99
CA GLU A 361 7.31 6.71 9.02
C GLU A 361 8.17 7.85 8.45
N GLY A 362 8.28 7.96 7.12
CA GLY A 362 9.05 9.02 6.47
C GLY A 362 10.56 8.80 6.52
N LEU A 363 11.01 7.54 6.59
CA LEU A 363 12.43 7.21 6.51
C LEU A 363 13.00 7.63 5.14
N ASP A 364 14.30 7.91 5.08
CA ASP A 364 14.97 8.19 3.81
C ASP A 364 15.26 6.85 3.09
N PRO A 365 14.81 6.66 1.83
CA PRO A 365 15.15 5.46 1.05
C PRO A 365 16.66 5.24 0.90
N GLU A 366 17.50 6.28 1.03
CA GLU A 366 18.96 6.18 0.94
C GLU A 366 19.59 5.32 2.03
N ASP A 367 19.01 5.30 3.24
CA ASP A 367 19.52 4.44 4.31
C ASP A 367 19.34 2.96 3.98
N LEU A 368 18.21 2.60 3.37
CA LEU A 368 17.93 1.23 2.91
C LEU A 368 18.75 0.87 1.66
N ARG A 369 18.92 1.80 0.72
CA ARG A 369 19.78 1.60 -0.45
C ARG A 369 21.22 1.30 -0.03
N ARG A 370 21.76 2.04 0.94
CA ARG A 370 23.11 1.80 1.48
C ARG A 370 23.25 0.36 1.98
N CYS A 371 22.30 -0.12 2.78
CA CYS A 371 22.28 -1.49 3.29
C CYS A 371 22.25 -2.54 2.17
N LEU A 372 21.43 -2.33 1.13
CA LEU A 372 21.34 -3.24 -0.01
C LEU A 372 22.60 -3.22 -0.88
N ARG A 373 23.29 -2.07 -1.01
CA ARG A 373 24.58 -2.01 -1.71
C ARG A 373 25.65 -2.83 -0.99
N THR A 374 25.76 -2.71 0.34
CA THR A 374 26.76 -3.45 1.13
C THR A 374 26.57 -4.97 1.01
N GLN A 375 25.33 -5.45 1.11
CA GLN A 375 25.02 -6.89 0.98
C GLN A 375 25.35 -7.45 -0.41
N ASN A 376 25.20 -6.66 -1.48
CA ASN A 376 25.57 -7.07 -2.83
C ASN A 376 27.09 -7.14 -3.06
N VAL A 377 27.87 -6.28 -2.38
CA VAL A 377 29.34 -6.31 -2.46
C VAL A 377 29.89 -7.53 -1.73
N ASP A 378 29.34 -7.85 -0.55
CA ASP A 378 29.75 -9.02 0.23
C ASP A 378 29.37 -10.34 -0.46
N GLY A 379 28.18 -10.42 -1.09
CA GLY A 379 27.77 -11.60 -1.88
C GLY A 379 28.56 -11.79 -3.18
N ALA A 380 29.08 -10.71 -3.77
CA ALA A 380 29.96 -10.79 -4.95
C ALA A 380 31.40 -11.19 -4.58
N ALA A 381 31.86 -10.86 -3.37
CA ALA A 381 33.17 -11.27 -2.87
C ALA A 381 33.23 -12.75 -2.45
N ASP A 382 32.12 -13.30 -1.95
CA ASP A 382 32.04 -14.71 -1.52
C ASP A 382 31.88 -15.71 -2.68
N ALA A 383 31.52 -15.24 -3.88
CA ALA A 383 31.46 -16.04 -5.11
C ALA A 383 32.83 -16.25 -5.81
N GLY A 384 33.91 -15.79 -5.17
CA GLY A 384 35.28 -15.78 -5.71
C GLY A 384 36.24 -16.81 -5.12
N GLY A 385 35.87 -18.09 -5.06
CA GLY A 385 36.80 -19.23 -4.99
C GLY A 385 37.47 -19.55 -3.63
N PRO A 386 37.81 -20.83 -3.38
CA PRO A 386 38.21 -21.32 -2.07
C PRO A 386 39.62 -20.85 -1.70
N ARG A 387 39.73 -20.10 -0.60
CA ARG A 387 41.01 -19.68 -0.06
C ARG A 387 41.71 -20.86 0.60
N ALA A 388 42.58 -21.51 -0.16
CA ALA A 388 43.50 -22.52 0.33
C ALA A 388 44.34 -21.94 1.48
N ALA A 389 44.22 -22.56 2.65
CA ALA A 389 45.12 -22.33 3.77
C ALA A 389 46.46 -22.99 3.47
N THR A 390 47.56 -22.25 3.61
CA THR A 390 48.85 -22.85 3.98
C THR A 390 49.68 -21.83 4.76
N PRO A 391 50.44 -22.28 5.78
CA PRO A 391 51.02 -21.41 6.80
C PRO A 391 52.49 -21.12 6.50
N GLU A 392 52.97 -19.92 6.84
CA GLU A 392 54.40 -19.74 7.12
C GLU A 392 54.66 -18.43 7.88
N ALA A 393 55.20 -18.59 9.09
CA ALA A 393 56.07 -17.59 9.71
C ALA A 393 57.48 -17.77 9.13
N PRO A 394 58.35 -16.73 9.15
CA PRO A 394 59.29 -16.69 10.26
C PRO A 394 59.61 -15.28 10.80
N ALA A 395 60.15 -15.31 12.01
CA ALA A 395 60.59 -14.19 12.83
C ALA A 395 61.82 -13.44 12.28
N GLN A 396 61.95 -12.17 12.67
CA GLN A 396 63.18 -11.58 13.23
C GLN A 396 62.96 -10.15 13.77
N THR A 397 63.27 -9.96 15.04
CA THR A 397 63.60 -8.68 15.72
C THR A 397 65.11 -8.39 15.50
N PRO A 398 65.67 -7.16 15.72
CA PRO A 398 65.70 -6.51 17.04
C PRO A 398 65.65 -4.95 17.08
N ALA A 399 65.34 -4.44 18.29
CA ALA A 399 65.80 -3.21 18.98
C ALA A 399 65.70 -1.82 18.29
N GLY A 400 65.26 -0.73 18.95
CA GLY A 400 64.89 -0.51 20.33
C GLY A 400 64.60 0.98 20.64
N SER A 401 64.16 1.21 21.88
CA SER A 401 64.11 2.45 22.68
C SER A 401 63.09 3.56 22.35
N GLY A 402 62.31 3.95 23.37
CA GLY A 402 61.57 5.21 23.42
C GLY A 402 60.30 5.10 24.27
N ALA A 403 60.38 5.49 25.54
CA ALA A 403 59.39 5.26 26.58
C ALA A 403 58.23 6.28 26.64
N SER A 404 57.19 5.87 27.39
CA SER A 404 56.25 6.68 28.19
C SER A 404 54.88 7.02 27.58
N GLY A 405 53.82 6.72 28.35
CA GLY A 405 52.47 7.23 28.13
C GLY A 405 51.37 6.22 28.43
N ALA A 406 51.00 6.09 29.71
CA ALA A 406 49.92 5.24 30.20
C ALA A 406 48.51 5.81 29.92
N ALA A 407 47.55 4.91 29.66
CA ALA A 407 46.17 4.85 30.18
C ALA A 407 45.22 4.26 29.12
N GLY A 408 44.66 3.08 29.43
CA GLY A 408 43.88 2.25 28.50
C GLY A 408 42.40 2.63 28.34
N PRO A 409 41.70 1.98 27.39
CA PRO A 409 40.26 2.08 27.21
C PRO A 409 39.49 1.09 28.11
N PRO A 410 38.21 1.33 28.42
CA PRO A 410 37.42 0.39 29.21
C PRO A 410 36.89 -0.76 28.35
N GLU A 411 37.14 -1.99 28.82
CA GLU A 411 36.56 -3.23 28.30
C GLU A 411 35.12 -3.44 28.80
N CYS A 412 34.29 -3.95 27.90
CA CYS A 412 32.98 -4.53 28.14
C CYS A 412 33.10 -5.85 28.92
N THR A 413 32.55 -5.91 30.13
CA THR A 413 32.31 -7.17 30.84
C THR A 413 30.90 -7.70 30.58
N ALA A 414 30.82 -8.77 29.80
CA ALA A 414 29.66 -9.65 29.72
C ALA A 414 29.52 -10.44 31.03
N THR A 415 28.33 -10.41 31.64
CA THR A 415 27.99 -11.31 32.76
C THR A 415 26.80 -12.17 32.38
N ARG A 416 27.04 -13.49 32.37
CA ARG A 416 26.04 -14.56 32.26
C ARG A 416 25.17 -14.63 33.53
N ALA A 417 23.86 -14.57 33.35
CA ALA A 417 22.84 -15.20 34.21
C ALA A 417 21.64 -15.44 33.28
N GLY A 418 21.06 -16.62 33.10
CA GLY A 418 20.71 -17.63 34.08
C GLY A 418 19.24 -17.97 33.79
N SER A 419 19.01 -19.02 33.01
CA SER A 419 17.69 -19.41 32.50
C SER A 419 16.69 -19.77 33.61
N ARG A 420 15.47 -19.22 33.56
CA ARG A 420 14.28 -19.84 34.19
C ARG A 420 13.05 -19.68 33.30
N ARG A 421 12.65 -20.79 32.68
CA ARG A 421 11.34 -21.00 32.04
C ARG A 421 10.26 -21.20 33.11
N PRO A 422 9.05 -20.63 32.99
CA PRO A 422 7.88 -21.16 33.67
C PRO A 422 7.20 -22.23 32.79
N ARG A 423 7.02 -23.42 33.38
CA ARG A 423 6.19 -24.50 32.86
C ARG A 423 4.75 -24.27 33.33
N SER A 424 3.80 -24.12 32.43
CA SER A 424 2.36 -24.29 32.71
C SER A 424 1.81 -25.44 31.87
N ARG A 425 1.52 -26.57 32.52
CA ARG A 425 0.74 -27.67 31.95
C ARG A 425 -0.75 -27.46 32.28
N PRO A 426 -1.68 -27.87 31.39
CA PRO A 426 -3.11 -27.72 31.59
C PRO A 426 -3.66 -28.83 32.50
N ARG A 427 -4.62 -28.49 33.39
CA ARG A 427 -5.43 -29.48 34.10
C ARG A 427 -6.71 -29.75 33.32
N THR A 428 -6.86 -30.99 32.92
CA THR A 428 -8.05 -31.64 32.43
C THR A 428 -9.01 -31.93 33.59
N ALA A 429 -10.30 -31.65 33.40
CA ALA A 429 -11.39 -32.18 34.22
C ALA A 429 -12.34 -32.97 33.29
N ARG A 430 -12.56 -34.24 33.62
CA ARG A 430 -13.44 -35.20 32.94
C ARG A 430 -14.84 -35.20 33.61
N PRO A 431 -15.86 -35.79 32.95
CA PRO A 431 -17.28 -35.56 33.21
C PRO A 431 -17.87 -36.52 34.26
N ALA A 432 -19.07 -36.20 34.75
CA ALA A 432 -19.91 -37.10 35.53
C ALA A 432 -21.19 -37.44 34.74
N ASP A 433 -21.37 -38.73 34.48
CA ASP A 433 -22.58 -39.39 33.97
C ASP A 433 -23.59 -39.65 35.11
N GLY A 434 -24.91 -39.65 34.81
CA GLY A 434 -25.92 -40.00 35.82
C GLY A 434 -27.43 -39.94 35.50
N ARG A 435 -27.88 -40.44 34.33
CA ARG A 435 -29.19 -41.09 34.01
C ARG A 435 -30.53 -40.65 34.69
N LYS A 436 -31.59 -40.39 33.88
CA LYS A 436 -32.71 -41.32 33.51
C LYS A 436 -33.85 -40.60 32.75
N SER A 437 -34.25 -41.16 31.60
CA SER A 437 -35.54 -40.94 30.88
C SER A 437 -36.70 -41.74 31.55
N PRO A 438 -37.99 -41.61 31.13
CA PRO A 438 -38.47 -42.20 29.85
C PRO A 438 -39.60 -41.47 29.06
N ALA A 439 -39.71 -41.83 27.77
CA ALA A 439 -40.85 -41.98 26.83
C ALA A 439 -42.06 -40.99 26.87
N SER A 440 -42.64 -40.51 25.76
CA SER A 440 -43.31 -41.31 24.70
C SER A 440 -43.74 -40.43 23.50
N ASP A 441 -43.59 -40.94 22.28
CA ASP A 441 -44.37 -40.63 21.05
C ASP A 441 -45.65 -41.53 21.05
N PRO A 442 -46.60 -41.60 20.07
CA PRO A 442 -46.60 -41.07 18.70
C PRO A 442 -47.96 -40.56 18.12
N GLY A 443 -47.97 -40.09 16.87
CA GLY A 443 -49.16 -40.27 16.00
C GLY A 443 -49.41 -39.26 14.86
N VAL A 444 -49.05 -39.65 13.62
CA VAL A 444 -49.57 -39.14 12.33
C VAL A 444 -50.93 -39.82 12.01
N PRO A 445 -51.81 -39.33 11.09
CA PRO A 445 -51.73 -39.65 9.63
C PRO A 445 -52.22 -38.50 8.70
N ARG A 446 -51.63 -38.19 7.52
CA ARG A 446 -51.67 -38.82 6.17
C ARG A 446 -53.04 -38.95 5.48
N ALA A 447 -53.23 -38.29 4.31
CA ALA A 447 -53.88 -38.79 3.06
C ALA A 447 -54.05 -37.64 2.03
N ARG A 448 -53.41 -37.68 0.83
CA ARG A 448 -53.88 -38.21 -0.50
C ARG A 448 -54.92 -37.27 -1.18
N SER A 449 -54.93 -36.99 -2.49
CA SER A 449 -54.35 -37.60 -3.70
C SER A 449 -54.73 -36.83 -4.99
N ARG A 450 -53.89 -36.96 -6.05
CA ARG A 450 -54.20 -37.14 -7.50
C ARG A 450 -54.93 -36.01 -8.26
N ALA A 451 -54.83 -35.79 -9.59
CA ALA A 451 -53.98 -36.23 -10.71
C ALA A 451 -54.52 -35.55 -12.00
N ARG A 452 -53.67 -35.45 -13.06
CA ARG A 452 -53.99 -35.30 -14.51
C ARG A 452 -54.74 -34.02 -14.95
N SER A 453 -54.72 -33.55 -16.19
CA SER A 453 -53.86 -33.65 -17.39
C SER A 453 -54.43 -32.64 -18.41
N THR A 454 -53.74 -32.49 -19.56
CA THR A 454 -54.24 -32.11 -20.90
C THR A 454 -54.53 -30.63 -21.26
N ARG A 455 -53.65 -30.13 -22.16
CA ARG A 455 -53.90 -29.57 -23.52
C ARG A 455 -55.15 -28.68 -23.73
N ARG A 456 -54.96 -27.45 -24.27
CA ARG A 456 -55.06 -27.09 -25.71
C ARG A 456 -55.12 -25.55 -25.92
N SER A 457 -54.29 -25.07 -26.85
CA SER A 457 -54.53 -24.11 -27.96
C SER A 457 -55.59 -22.98 -27.89
N GLY A 458 -55.16 -21.79 -28.35
CA GLY A 458 -55.96 -20.66 -28.90
C GLY A 458 -55.16 -19.37 -28.71
N GLU A 459 -54.28 -18.91 -29.61
CA GLU A 459 -54.49 -18.29 -30.95
C GLU A 459 -55.34 -17.01 -30.95
N ARG A 460 -54.70 -15.89 -31.39
CA ARG A 460 -55.22 -14.61 -31.94
C ARG A 460 -55.80 -13.64 -30.90
N ASP A 461 -55.46 -12.34 -30.90
CA ASP A 461 -55.51 -11.41 -32.03
C ASP A 461 -54.49 -10.26 -31.98
N ALA A 462 -54.18 -9.77 -33.18
CA ALA A 462 -53.44 -8.55 -33.47
C ALA A 462 -54.35 -7.31 -33.36
N GLY A 463 -53.76 -6.14 -33.14
CA GLY A 463 -54.46 -4.87 -33.26
C GLY A 463 -53.56 -3.66 -33.02
N SER A 464 -53.07 -3.08 -34.12
CA SER A 464 -52.39 -1.78 -34.19
C SER A 464 -53.07 -0.68 -33.39
N ARG A 465 -52.26 0.15 -32.73
CA ARG A 465 -52.24 1.61 -32.93
C ARG A 465 -50.90 2.18 -32.47
#